data_AF-A0A2N6STZ7-F1
#
_entry.id   AF-A0A2N6STZ7-F1
#
_cell.length_a   1.000
_cell.length_b   1.000
_cell.length_c   1.000
_cell.angle_alpha   90.00
_cell.angle_beta   90.00
_cell.angle_gamma   90.00
#
_symmetry.space_group_name_H-M   'P 1'
#
loop_
_entity.id
_entity.type
_entity.pdbx_description
1 polymer ?
#
loop_
_entity_poly.entity_id
_entity_poly.type
_entity_poly.pdbx_seq_one_letter_code
_entity_poly.pdbx_strand_id
1 'polypeptide(L)'
;MKSNKSKSILVIAFIAVAVLIMFFIKNKPVMPINKDNSSKQTQTDGNVKEDSSSSSENKSSSDLNNFKEAYKEVDKEDVLFAGKDAGFEKFFSYDKPVFVNFTWVECAPCKEMAPYIDNTFNKFKGKAVVKDVEVNVNNDFASQAGIRVTPTQIFIPSKEDFKFSDKSQSVMDEYFQEVTVNGKKGYIHEGLLKENELEILISDMING
;
A
#
# COMPACT_ATOMS: atom_id res chain seq x y z
N MET A 1 19.14 -54.96 -2.18
CA MET A 1 18.93 -53.80 -3.07
C MET A 1 17.47 -53.36 -3.03
N LYS A 2 17.16 -52.20 -2.45
CA LYS A 2 15.78 -51.64 -2.41
C LYS A 2 15.58 -50.81 -3.69
N SER A 3 14.67 -51.27 -4.56
CA SER A 3 14.65 -50.91 -5.99
C SER A 3 14.25 -49.44 -6.24
N ASN A 4 14.93 -48.80 -7.20
CA ASN A 4 14.69 -47.43 -7.69
C ASN A 4 13.28 -47.20 -8.27
N LYS A 5 12.45 -48.24 -8.44
CA LYS A 5 11.09 -48.11 -8.99
C LYS A 5 10.19 -47.25 -8.10
N SER A 6 10.32 -47.30 -6.77
CA SER A 6 9.43 -46.53 -5.88
C SER A 6 9.66 -45.02 -5.97
N LYS A 7 10.90 -44.58 -6.19
CA LYS A 7 11.24 -43.16 -6.36
C LYS A 7 10.70 -42.62 -7.69
N SER A 8 10.82 -43.38 -8.77
CA SER A 8 10.26 -43.00 -10.07
C SER A 8 8.73 -42.93 -10.05
N ILE A 9 8.06 -43.84 -9.33
CA ILE A 9 6.60 -43.81 -9.16
C ILE A 9 6.15 -42.57 -8.39
N LEU A 10 6.87 -42.18 -7.34
CA LEU A 10 6.56 -40.98 -6.55
C LEU A 10 6.68 -39.70 -7.37
N VAL A 11 7.73 -39.59 -8.20
CA VAL A 11 7.97 -38.42 -9.05
C VAL A 11 6.90 -38.31 -10.14
N ILE A 12 6.51 -39.43 -10.77
CA ILE A 12 5.46 -39.45 -11.79
C ILE A 12 4.11 -39.05 -11.17
N ALA A 13 3.81 -39.52 -9.96
CA ALA A 13 2.57 -39.15 -9.26
C ALA A 13 2.51 -37.64 -8.94
N PHE A 14 3.62 -37.05 -8.49
CA PHE A 14 3.67 -35.61 -8.22
C PHE A 14 3.49 -34.76 -9.48
N ILE A 15 4.10 -35.16 -10.60
CA ILE A 15 3.94 -34.46 -11.88
C ILE A 15 2.49 -34.58 -12.37
N ALA A 16 1.87 -35.75 -12.26
CA ALA A 16 0.47 -35.94 -12.66
C ALA A 16 -0.50 -35.08 -11.83
N VAL A 17 -0.28 -34.97 -10.51
CA VAL A 17 -1.06 -34.12 -9.62
C VAL A 17 -0.88 -32.63 -9.96
N ALA A 18 0.35 -32.18 -10.22
CA ALA A 18 0.63 -30.80 -10.61
C ALA A 18 -0.05 -30.42 -11.95
N VAL A 19 -0.02 -31.33 -12.93
CA VAL A 19 -0.69 -31.13 -14.23
C VAL A 19 -2.21 -31.10 -14.09
N LEU A 20 -2.79 -31.96 -13.24
CA LEU A 20 -4.23 -31.93 -12.94
C LEU A 20 -4.63 -30.63 -12.25
N ILE A 21 -3.87 -30.16 -11.25
CA ILE A 21 -4.15 -28.88 -10.56
C ILE A 21 -4.09 -27.71 -11.55
N MET A 22 -3.08 -27.66 -12.43
CA MET A 22 -3.02 -26.61 -13.46
C MET A 22 -4.17 -26.68 -14.46
N PHE A 23 -4.62 -27.87 -14.84
CA PHE A 23 -5.79 -28.04 -15.70
C PHE A 23 -7.07 -27.53 -15.03
N PHE A 24 -7.25 -27.81 -13.72
CA PHE A 24 -8.41 -27.32 -12.96
C PHE A 24 -8.37 -25.82 -12.65
N ILE A 25 -7.19 -25.19 -12.55
CA ILE A 25 -7.07 -23.73 -12.41
C ILE A 25 -7.43 -23.03 -13.73
N LYS A 26 -7.00 -23.57 -14.88
CA LYS A 26 -7.28 -22.97 -16.20
C LYS A 26 -8.73 -23.11 -16.65
N ASN A 27 -9.46 -24.14 -16.21
CA ASN A 27 -10.82 -24.44 -16.67
C ASN A 27 -11.94 -24.07 -15.69
N LYS A 28 -11.72 -23.15 -14.74
CA LYS A 28 -12.84 -22.68 -13.89
C LYS A 28 -13.82 -21.85 -14.73
N PRO A 29 -15.10 -22.25 -14.87
CA PRO A 29 -16.10 -21.40 -15.48
C PRO A 29 -16.32 -20.18 -14.59
N VAL A 30 -16.16 -18.99 -15.16
CA VAL A 30 -16.53 -17.73 -14.51
C VAL A 30 -18.05 -17.77 -14.31
N MET A 31 -18.49 -17.82 -13.05
CA MET A 31 -19.90 -17.72 -12.72
C MET A 31 -20.38 -16.28 -12.96
N PRO A 32 -21.54 -16.07 -13.60
CA PRO A 32 -22.10 -14.74 -13.75
C PRO A 32 -22.54 -14.20 -12.38
N ILE A 33 -22.13 -12.98 -12.08
CA ILE A 33 -22.67 -12.19 -10.96
C ILE A 33 -24.13 -11.89 -11.29
N ASN A 34 -25.03 -12.49 -10.53
CA ASN A 34 -26.46 -12.21 -10.61
C ASN A 34 -26.76 -10.86 -9.94
N LYS A 35 -27.05 -9.83 -10.76
CA LYS A 35 -27.64 -8.58 -10.28
C LYS A 35 -29.16 -8.80 -10.16
N ASP A 36 -29.61 -9.31 -9.02
CA ASP A 36 -31.02 -9.24 -8.66
C ASP A 36 -31.25 -8.11 -7.66
N ASN A 37 -31.68 -6.98 -8.21
CA ASN A 37 -32.43 -5.96 -7.50
C ASN A 37 -33.87 -6.43 -7.35
N SER A 38 -34.33 -6.70 -6.12
CA SER A 38 -35.76 -6.77 -5.82
C SER A 38 -36.26 -5.42 -5.30
N SER A 39 -36.84 -4.67 -6.23
CA SER A 39 -38.12 -3.93 -6.09
C SER A 39 -38.42 -3.13 -4.81
N LYS A 40 -38.44 -1.79 -4.94
CA LYS A 40 -39.70 -1.05 -4.77
C LYS A 40 -39.76 0.14 -5.74
N GLN A 41 -40.78 0.11 -6.60
CA GLN A 41 -41.09 1.07 -7.65
C GLN A 41 -41.35 2.49 -7.11
N THR A 42 -41.01 3.50 -7.91
CA THR A 42 -41.96 4.47 -8.44
C THR A 42 -41.40 5.07 -9.74
N GLN A 43 -42.24 5.09 -10.78
CA GLN A 43 -42.05 5.66 -12.13
C GLN A 43 -41.78 7.18 -12.04
N THR A 44 -41.03 7.81 -12.96
CA THR A 44 -41.55 8.25 -14.27
C THR A 44 -40.46 8.60 -15.29
N ASP A 45 -40.76 8.23 -16.54
CA ASP A 45 -40.51 8.92 -17.82
C ASP A 45 -39.09 9.20 -18.36
N GLY A 46 -38.69 8.32 -19.30
CA GLY A 46 -38.28 8.66 -20.67
C GLY A 46 -37.04 9.53 -20.92
N ASN A 47 -35.97 8.95 -21.46
CA ASN A 47 -35.58 9.12 -22.88
C ASN A 47 -34.37 8.22 -23.21
N VAL A 48 -34.41 7.57 -24.38
CA VAL A 48 -33.31 6.80 -24.96
C VAL A 48 -32.28 7.77 -25.54
N LYS A 49 -31.00 7.59 -25.20
CA LYS A 49 -29.87 7.77 -26.13
C LYS A 49 -28.65 7.03 -25.60
N GLU A 50 -28.25 6.00 -26.36
CA GLU A 50 -26.87 5.55 -26.40
C GLU A 50 -25.99 6.74 -26.76
N ASP A 51 -24.90 6.95 -26.02
CA ASP A 51 -23.65 7.34 -26.62
C ASP A 51 -22.49 6.92 -25.73
N SER A 52 -21.67 6.05 -26.30
CA SER A 52 -20.32 5.76 -25.89
C SER A 52 -19.44 6.99 -26.06
N SER A 53 -18.81 7.49 -25.00
CA SER A 53 -17.56 8.26 -25.14
C SER A 53 -16.76 8.29 -23.84
N SER A 54 -15.64 7.58 -23.88
CA SER A 54 -14.36 7.88 -23.22
C SER A 54 -14.25 9.30 -22.66
N SER A 55 -13.97 9.42 -21.36
CA SER A 55 -13.48 10.66 -20.75
C SER A 55 -12.64 10.39 -19.50
N SER A 56 -11.56 9.64 -19.69
CA SER A 56 -10.47 9.53 -18.72
C SER A 56 -9.39 10.55 -19.06
N GLU A 57 -9.51 11.82 -18.61
CA GLU A 57 -8.36 12.74 -18.65
C GLU A 57 -8.45 13.98 -17.74
N ASN A 58 -9.63 14.35 -17.19
CA ASN A 58 -9.77 15.61 -16.42
C ASN A 58 -9.83 15.49 -14.88
N LYS A 59 -9.78 14.28 -14.30
CA LYS A 59 -9.86 14.09 -12.84
C LYS A 59 -8.51 14.20 -12.11
N SER A 60 -7.41 13.92 -12.81
CA SER A 60 -6.07 13.83 -12.21
C SER A 60 -5.48 15.17 -11.79
N SER A 61 -5.91 16.28 -12.39
CA SER A 61 -5.32 17.61 -12.12
C SER A 61 -5.97 18.31 -10.93
N SER A 62 -7.28 18.17 -10.73
CA SER A 62 -8.00 18.73 -9.59
C SER A 62 -7.58 18.09 -8.27
N ASP A 63 -7.46 16.75 -8.26
CA ASP A 63 -7.12 16.00 -7.04
C ASP A 63 -5.68 16.30 -6.60
N LEU A 64 -4.76 16.45 -7.58
CA LEU A 64 -3.38 16.85 -7.33
C LEU A 64 -3.27 18.31 -6.85
N ASN A 65 -4.09 19.22 -7.39
CA ASN A 65 -4.08 20.62 -6.97
C ASN A 65 -4.67 20.80 -5.57
N ASN A 66 -5.74 20.10 -5.22
CA ASN A 66 -6.30 20.10 -3.87
C ASN A 66 -5.32 19.48 -2.86
N PHE A 67 -4.62 18.40 -3.23
CA PHE A 67 -3.53 17.85 -2.41
C PHE A 67 -2.41 18.88 -2.22
N LYS A 68 -1.98 19.54 -3.31
CA LYS A 68 -0.94 20.59 -3.27
C LYS A 68 -1.32 21.84 -2.47
N GLU A 69 -2.60 22.13 -2.33
CA GLU A 69 -3.11 23.23 -1.50
C GLU A 69 -3.18 22.87 -0.02
N ALA A 70 -3.45 21.60 0.30
CA ALA A 70 -3.43 21.07 1.66
C ALA A 70 -2.01 21.00 2.25
N TYR A 71 -1.01 20.64 1.42
CA TYR A 71 0.41 20.56 1.81
C TYR A 71 1.16 21.83 1.40
N LYS A 72 1.10 22.86 2.25
CA LYS A 72 1.85 24.11 2.05
C LYS A 72 3.31 23.93 2.47
N GLU A 73 4.23 24.13 1.52
CA GLU A 73 5.67 24.34 1.74
C GLU A 73 6.54 23.15 2.20
N VAL A 74 6.41 22.00 1.55
CA VAL A 74 7.50 21.00 1.52
C VAL A 74 7.87 20.74 0.06
N ASP A 75 9.17 20.72 -0.27
CA ASP A 75 9.66 20.52 -1.64
C ASP A 75 8.95 19.31 -2.29
N LYS A 76 8.13 19.60 -3.31
CA LYS A 76 7.04 18.73 -3.78
C LYS A 76 7.52 17.44 -4.45
N GLU A 77 8.72 17.42 -5.04
CA GLU A 77 9.34 16.19 -5.57
C GLU A 77 9.76 15.21 -4.45
N ASP A 78 10.08 15.73 -3.26
CA ASP A 78 10.53 14.90 -2.14
C ASP A 78 9.39 14.36 -1.29
N VAL A 79 8.20 14.95 -1.37
CA VAL A 79 7.04 14.49 -0.61
C VAL A 79 6.22 13.49 -1.41
N LEU A 80 5.83 13.82 -2.64
CA LEU A 80 4.88 13.02 -3.37
C LEU A 80 5.59 11.99 -4.24
N PHE A 81 5.50 10.71 -3.86
CA PHE A 81 5.94 9.64 -4.74
C PHE A 81 4.91 9.43 -5.85
N ALA A 82 5.27 9.80 -7.08
CA ALA A 82 4.51 9.56 -8.30
C ALA A 82 5.20 8.53 -9.21
N GLY A 83 5.85 7.53 -8.61
CA GLY A 83 6.69 6.58 -9.33
C GLY A 83 5.88 5.65 -10.23
N LYS A 84 5.63 6.06 -11.47
CA LYS A 84 5.09 5.18 -12.52
C LYS A 84 6.04 4.02 -12.87
N ASP A 85 7.35 4.21 -12.66
CA ASP A 85 8.41 3.27 -13.07
C ASP A 85 9.21 2.68 -11.90
N ALA A 86 8.88 3.03 -10.65
CA ALA A 86 9.61 2.57 -9.47
C ALA A 86 8.71 1.71 -8.56
N GLY A 87 9.11 0.45 -8.37
CA GLY A 87 8.41 -0.51 -7.52
C GLY A 87 8.57 -0.24 -6.02
N PHE A 88 7.74 -0.93 -5.23
CA PHE A 88 7.70 -0.84 -3.77
C PHE A 88 9.07 -1.07 -3.10
N GLU A 89 9.89 -1.92 -3.72
CA GLU A 89 11.24 -2.28 -3.31
C GLU A 89 12.18 -1.07 -3.26
N LYS A 90 11.88 0.01 -4.00
CA LYS A 90 12.71 1.23 -3.99
C LYS A 90 12.77 1.84 -2.59
N PHE A 91 11.70 1.79 -1.80
CA PHE A 91 11.72 2.31 -0.43
C PHE A 91 12.68 1.55 0.48
N PHE A 92 12.98 0.29 0.17
CA PHE A 92 13.93 -0.53 0.92
C PHE A 92 15.38 -0.28 0.49
N SER A 93 15.61 0.34 -0.68
CA SER A 93 16.96 0.58 -1.23
C SER A 93 17.72 1.77 -0.64
N TYR A 94 17.08 2.60 0.20
CA TYR A 94 17.73 3.78 0.79
C TYR A 94 18.68 3.43 1.94
N ASP A 95 19.79 4.17 2.04
CA ASP A 95 20.78 4.05 3.13
C ASP A 95 20.35 4.74 4.43
N LYS A 96 19.23 5.46 4.42
CA LYS A 96 18.63 6.14 5.57
C LYS A 96 17.32 5.47 5.96
N PRO A 97 16.83 5.67 7.20
CA PRO A 97 15.49 5.23 7.57
C PRO A 97 14.47 5.87 6.63
N VAL A 98 13.46 5.11 6.24
CA VAL A 98 12.40 5.57 5.35
C VAL A 98 11.07 5.48 6.09
N PHE A 99 10.33 6.58 6.09
CA PHE A 99 8.94 6.65 6.54
C PHE A 99 8.07 6.97 5.33
N VAL A 100 7.12 6.10 5.03
CA VAL A 100 6.19 6.26 3.92
C VAL A 100 4.77 6.31 4.47
N ASN A 101 4.02 7.35 4.14
CA ASN A 101 2.61 7.49 4.51
C ASN A 101 1.72 7.40 3.26
N PHE A 102 0.91 6.35 3.19
CA PHE A 102 -0.11 6.18 2.16
C PHE A 102 -1.37 6.92 2.60
N THR A 103 -1.78 7.87 1.77
CA THR A 103 -2.81 8.86 2.09
C THR A 103 -3.81 9.02 0.97
N TRP A 104 -4.94 9.62 1.28
CA TRP A 104 -5.94 10.05 0.30
C TRP A 104 -6.51 11.42 0.67
N VAL A 105 -6.55 12.35 -0.29
CA VAL A 105 -7.18 13.68 -0.15
C VAL A 105 -8.60 13.66 0.41
N GLU A 106 -9.43 12.65 0.11
CA GLU A 106 -10.81 12.56 0.60
C GLU A 106 -10.98 11.53 1.73
N CYS A 107 -9.96 11.41 2.57
CA CYS A 107 -9.99 10.61 3.79
C CYS A 107 -9.92 11.54 5.01
N ALA A 108 -10.98 11.59 5.81
CA ALA A 108 -11.05 12.48 6.97
C ALA A 108 -9.93 12.21 8.01
N PRO A 109 -9.63 10.94 8.38
CA PRO A 109 -8.47 10.65 9.22
C PRO A 109 -7.14 11.12 8.60
N CYS A 110 -7.00 11.01 7.28
CA CYS A 110 -5.79 11.46 6.58
C CYS A 110 -5.62 12.99 6.68
N LYS A 111 -6.73 13.75 6.61
CA LYS A 111 -6.72 15.22 6.83
C LYS A 111 -6.32 15.59 8.26
N GLU A 112 -6.72 14.79 9.25
CA GLU A 112 -6.30 14.98 10.65
C GLU A 112 -4.80 14.75 10.83
N MET A 113 -4.24 13.73 10.17
CA MET A 113 -2.83 13.37 10.30
C MET A 113 -1.89 14.26 9.48
N ALA A 114 -2.37 14.91 8.41
CA ALA A 114 -1.59 15.78 7.52
C ALA A 114 -0.68 16.80 8.24
N PRO A 115 -1.15 17.61 9.22
CA PRO A 115 -0.25 18.53 9.94
C PRO A 115 0.85 17.82 10.73
N TYR A 116 0.62 16.60 11.22
CA TYR A 116 1.64 15.82 11.93
C TYR A 116 2.71 15.30 10.97
N ILE A 117 2.29 14.95 9.75
CA ILE A 117 3.18 14.55 8.66
C ILE A 117 4.04 15.73 8.21
N ASP A 118 3.48 16.93 8.03
CA ASP A 118 4.23 18.14 7.71
C ASP A 118 5.30 18.47 8.76
N ASN A 119 4.95 18.37 10.05
CA ASN A 119 5.91 18.54 11.14
C ASN A 119 7.00 17.46 11.09
N THR A 120 6.63 16.22 10.76
CA THR A 120 7.57 15.09 10.58
C THR A 120 8.56 15.35 9.45
N PHE A 121 8.09 15.82 8.28
CA PHE A 121 8.95 16.19 7.16
C PHE A 121 10.01 17.22 7.58
N ASN A 122 9.59 18.29 8.24
CA ASN A 122 10.48 19.37 8.68
C ASN A 122 11.49 18.89 9.73
N LYS A 123 11.02 18.11 10.71
CA LYS A 123 11.84 17.65 11.84
C LYS A 123 12.91 16.65 11.44
N PHE A 124 12.59 15.75 10.52
CA PHE A 124 13.49 14.66 10.10
C PHE A 124 14.17 14.92 8.76
N LYS A 125 14.04 16.13 8.19
CA LYS A 125 14.74 16.56 6.98
C LYS A 125 16.23 16.23 7.05
N GLY A 126 16.72 15.47 6.08
CA GLY A 126 18.10 15.03 5.99
C GLY A 126 18.50 13.87 6.90
N LYS A 127 17.68 13.50 7.90
CA LYS A 127 17.93 12.38 8.83
C LYS A 127 17.20 11.10 8.42
N ALA A 128 15.97 11.25 7.93
CA ALA A 128 15.19 10.17 7.34
C ALA A 128 14.67 10.60 5.96
N VAL A 129 14.34 9.62 5.14
CA VAL A 129 13.54 9.84 3.93
C VAL A 129 12.09 9.77 4.35
N VAL A 130 11.34 10.85 4.17
CA VAL A 130 9.90 10.89 4.42
C VAL A 130 9.20 11.00 3.08
N LYS A 131 8.12 10.23 2.86
CA LYS A 131 7.36 10.21 1.60
C LYS A 131 5.87 10.09 1.90
N ASP A 132 5.07 10.86 1.18
CA ASP A 132 3.64 10.64 1.05
C ASP A 132 3.32 9.96 -0.30
N VAL A 133 2.37 9.04 -0.27
CA VAL A 133 1.86 8.35 -1.44
C VAL A 133 0.36 8.56 -1.51
N GLU A 134 -0.09 9.43 -2.42
CA GLU A 134 -1.51 9.59 -2.71
C GLU A 134 -2.01 8.36 -3.49
N VAL A 135 -2.83 7.53 -2.84
CA VAL A 135 -3.20 6.21 -3.36
C VAL A 135 -4.05 6.29 -4.62
N ASN A 136 -4.91 7.31 -4.77
CA ASN A 136 -5.75 7.46 -5.96
C ASN A 136 -4.99 7.90 -7.20
N VAL A 137 -3.84 8.55 -7.02
CA VAL A 137 -2.92 8.90 -8.12
C VAL A 137 -2.01 7.70 -8.45
N ASN A 138 -1.69 6.87 -7.45
CA ASN A 138 -0.75 5.77 -7.54
C ASN A 138 -1.42 4.40 -7.31
N ASN A 139 -2.60 4.16 -7.90
CA ASN A 139 -3.43 2.98 -7.59
C ASN A 139 -2.70 1.65 -7.80
N ASP A 140 -2.00 1.49 -8.92
CA ASP A 140 -1.28 0.25 -9.23
C ASP A 140 -0.17 -0.02 -8.22
N PHE A 141 0.55 1.04 -7.82
CA PHE A 141 1.60 0.97 -6.82
C PHE A 141 1.05 0.63 -5.43
N ALA A 142 0.00 1.33 -4.98
CA ALA A 142 -0.65 1.07 -3.70
C ALA A 142 -1.22 -0.37 -3.63
N SER A 143 -1.81 -0.83 -4.73
CA SER A 143 -2.34 -2.19 -4.85
C SER A 143 -1.23 -3.25 -4.71
N GLN A 144 -0.11 -3.06 -5.43
CA GLN A 144 1.07 -3.93 -5.37
C GLN A 144 1.71 -3.95 -3.97
N ALA A 145 1.75 -2.79 -3.30
CA ALA A 145 2.23 -2.66 -1.92
C ALA A 145 1.25 -3.26 -0.88
N GLY A 146 0.10 -3.80 -1.30
CA GLY A 146 -0.86 -4.43 -0.39
C GLY A 146 -1.72 -3.44 0.40
N ILE A 147 -1.67 -2.15 0.07
CA ILE A 147 -2.42 -1.11 0.79
C ILE A 147 -3.91 -1.24 0.48
N ARG A 148 -4.74 -1.33 1.52
CA ARG A 148 -6.20 -1.50 1.41
C ARG A 148 -6.99 -0.44 2.16
N VAL A 149 -6.36 0.21 3.12
CA VAL A 149 -6.94 1.29 3.93
C VAL A 149 -5.98 2.47 3.92
N THR A 150 -6.50 3.65 4.28
CA THR A 150 -5.69 4.85 4.51
C THR A 150 -6.19 5.52 5.79
N PRO A 151 -5.31 6.12 6.60
CA PRO A 151 -3.88 6.20 6.36
C PRO A 151 -3.16 4.89 6.75
N THR A 152 -2.15 4.51 5.96
CA THR A 152 -1.27 3.37 6.25
C THR A 152 0.16 3.83 6.17
N GLN A 153 0.96 3.48 7.17
CA GLN A 153 2.35 3.91 7.28
C GLN A 153 3.28 2.71 7.15
N ILE A 154 4.42 2.93 6.51
CA ILE A 154 5.50 1.96 6.43
C ILE A 154 6.77 2.58 6.97
N PHE A 155 7.34 1.93 7.97
CA PHE A 155 8.58 2.31 8.64
C PHE A 155 9.66 1.31 8.24
N ILE A 156 10.71 1.80 7.59
CA ILE A 156 11.81 0.99 7.07
C ILE A 156 13.09 1.46 7.76
N PRO A 157 13.59 0.74 8.78
CA PRO A 157 14.84 1.09 9.43
C PRO A 157 16.03 0.89 8.49
N SER A 158 17.18 1.51 8.81
CA SER A 158 18.40 1.29 8.03
C SER A 158 19.08 -0.04 8.34
N LYS A 159 19.01 -0.49 9.60
CA LYS A 159 19.65 -1.74 10.05
C LYS A 159 18.74 -2.93 9.79
N GLU A 160 19.32 -4.01 9.27
CA GLU A 160 18.60 -5.25 8.94
C GLU A 160 18.04 -5.96 10.18
N ASP A 161 18.76 -5.90 11.29
CA ASP A 161 18.41 -6.53 12.57
C ASP A 161 17.65 -5.61 13.53
N PHE A 162 17.25 -4.43 13.05
CA PHE A 162 16.50 -3.45 13.83
C PHE A 162 15.25 -4.08 14.45
N LYS A 163 14.94 -3.63 15.67
CA LYS A 163 13.68 -3.87 16.35
C LYS A 163 13.30 -2.60 17.08
N PHE A 164 12.02 -2.24 17.00
CA PHE A 164 11.47 -1.17 17.81
C PHE A 164 11.69 -1.47 19.30
N SER A 165 11.98 -0.43 20.07
CA SER A 165 11.99 -0.48 21.54
C SER A 165 10.60 -0.82 22.08
N ASP A 166 10.51 -1.29 23.32
CA ASP A 166 9.22 -1.61 23.96
C ASP A 166 8.23 -0.44 23.92
N LYS A 167 8.76 0.79 24.08
CA LYS A 167 7.98 2.03 23.98
C LYS A 167 7.37 2.21 22.59
N SER A 168 8.15 2.00 21.53
CA SER A 168 7.70 2.09 20.15
C SER A 168 6.77 0.95 19.77
N GLN A 169 7.02 -0.27 20.26
CA GLN A 169 6.10 -1.40 20.06
C GLN A 169 4.72 -1.11 20.65
N SER A 170 4.68 -0.49 21.84
CA SER A 170 3.41 -0.10 22.49
C SER A 170 2.61 0.95 21.69
N VAL A 171 3.28 1.74 20.84
CA VAL A 171 2.64 2.69 19.92
C VAL A 171 2.05 1.97 18.71
N MET A 172 2.65 0.84 18.30
CA MET A 172 2.27 0.10 17.10
C MET A 172 1.18 -0.94 17.35
N ASP A 173 0.70 -1.11 18.57
CA ASP A 173 -0.21 -2.20 18.93
C ASP A 173 -1.55 -2.12 18.15
N GLU A 174 -2.17 -3.30 17.97
CA GLU A 174 -3.41 -3.56 17.22
C GLU A 174 -3.28 -3.72 15.68
N TYR A 175 -2.51 -2.89 14.97
CA TYR A 175 -2.46 -2.90 13.49
C TYR A 175 -1.05 -2.97 12.88
N PHE A 176 -0.14 -3.68 13.54
CA PHE A 176 1.25 -3.80 13.13
C PHE A 176 1.58 -5.10 12.39
N GLN A 177 2.26 -4.98 11.25
CA GLN A 177 2.78 -6.12 10.49
C GLN A 177 4.25 -5.91 10.13
N GLU A 178 5.09 -6.90 10.38
CA GLU A 178 6.46 -6.92 9.87
C GLU A 178 6.46 -7.49 8.44
N VAL A 179 7.17 -6.80 7.54
CA VAL A 179 7.45 -7.26 6.18
C VAL A 179 8.95 -7.33 5.95
N THR A 180 9.38 -8.19 5.05
CA THR A 180 10.79 -8.26 4.64
C THR A 180 10.87 -8.22 3.13
N VAL A 181 11.63 -7.26 2.62
CA VAL A 181 11.87 -7.08 1.18
C VAL A 181 13.38 -7.08 0.96
N ASN A 182 13.87 -8.01 0.14
CA ASN A 182 15.30 -8.17 -0.15
C ASN A 182 16.18 -8.26 1.12
N GLY A 183 15.69 -8.94 2.16
CA GLY A 183 16.40 -9.10 3.44
C GLY A 183 16.29 -7.91 4.39
N LYS A 184 15.75 -6.78 3.94
CA LYS A 184 15.53 -5.59 4.78
C LYS A 184 14.12 -5.60 5.38
N LYS A 185 14.03 -5.34 6.68
CA LYS A 185 12.77 -5.24 7.39
C LYS A 185 12.03 -3.95 7.08
N GLY A 186 10.72 -4.04 7.11
CA GLY A 186 9.80 -2.91 7.15
C GLY A 186 8.65 -3.23 8.09
N TYR A 187 7.99 -2.19 8.56
CA TYR A 187 6.89 -2.30 9.52
C TYR A 187 5.71 -1.50 9.04
N ILE A 188 4.58 -2.16 8.88
CA ILE A 188 3.34 -1.57 8.42
C ILE A 188 2.47 -1.28 9.63
N HIS A 189 1.91 -0.09 9.69
CA HIS A 189 0.89 0.33 10.64
C HIS A 189 -0.32 0.86 9.87
N GLU A 190 -1.52 0.46 10.27
CA GLU A 190 -2.77 1.00 9.73
C GLU A 190 -3.47 1.86 10.77
N GLY A 191 -3.91 3.06 10.38
CA GLY A 191 -4.63 3.97 11.24
C GLY A 191 -3.89 5.27 11.55
N LEU A 192 -4.48 6.04 12.45
CA LEU A 192 -3.98 7.35 12.84
C LEU A 192 -2.77 7.22 13.77
N LEU A 193 -1.76 8.05 13.52
CA LEU A 193 -0.66 8.29 14.45
C LEU A 193 -0.60 9.78 14.75
N LYS A 194 -0.46 10.12 16.02
CA LYS A 194 -0.22 11.49 16.48
C LYS A 194 1.23 11.89 16.23
N GLU A 195 1.49 13.19 16.26
CA GLU A 195 2.84 13.73 16.05
C GLU A 195 3.89 13.13 17.00
N ASN A 196 3.56 12.98 18.28
CA ASN A 196 4.49 12.39 19.25
C ASN A 196 4.76 10.90 19.00
N GLU A 197 3.78 10.17 18.45
CA GLU A 197 3.90 8.76 18.10
C GLU A 197 4.80 8.60 16.87
N LEU A 198 4.57 9.38 15.81
CA LEU A 198 5.45 9.46 14.65
C LEU A 198 6.89 9.79 15.05
N GLU A 199 7.07 10.77 15.95
CA GLU A 199 8.38 11.13 16.46
C GLU A 199 9.07 9.98 17.18
N ILE A 200 8.36 9.28 18.07
CA ILE A 200 8.91 8.14 18.81
C ILE A 200 9.40 7.07 17.82
N LEU A 201 8.55 6.68 16.88
CA LEU A 201 8.83 5.61 15.92
C LEU A 201 10.01 5.97 15.01
N ILE A 202 10.01 7.17 14.41
CA ILE A 202 11.06 7.58 13.47
C ILE A 202 12.38 7.81 14.21
N SER A 203 12.33 8.37 15.41
CA SER A 203 13.55 8.53 16.23
C SER A 203 14.14 7.19 16.62
N ASP A 204 13.32 6.19 16.90
CA ASP A 204 13.80 4.85 17.21
C ASP A 204 14.55 4.27 16.00
N MET A 205 13.99 4.36 14.79
CA MET A 205 14.67 3.89 13.57
C MET A 205 16.00 4.59 13.28
N ILE A 206 16.15 5.85 13.70
CA ILE A 206 17.39 6.62 13.52
C ILE A 206 18.46 6.23 14.54
N ASN A 207 18.05 5.92 15.78
CA ASN A 207 18.97 5.74 16.91
C ASN A 207 19.25 4.28 17.27
N GLY A 208 18.32 3.37 16.96
CA GLY A 208 18.41 1.93 17.22
C GLY A 208 19.32 1.22 16.24
#